data_AF-A0A484GZG6-F1
#
_entry.id   AF-A0A484GZG6-F1
#
_cell.length_a   1.000
_cell.length_b   1.000
_cell.length_c   1.000
_cell.angle_alpha   90.00
_cell.angle_beta   90.00
_cell.angle_gamma   90.00
#
_symmetry.space_group_name_H-M   'P 1'
#
loop_
_entity.id
_entity.type
_entity.pdbx_description
1 polymer ?
#
loop_
_entity_poly.entity_id
_entity_poly.type
_entity_poly.pdbx_seq_one_letter_code
_entity_poly.pdbx_strand_id
1 'polypeptide(L)'
;REFCFHLSGEWKTLYVASNNPEKTSENGPFKVYMRNIHLNDENDRAAFNFFVKQTNAFSVFQTRSNDVSKNKIKIIPLSENALRMYSVNTDELDKTTKLTGLTGIGNNTKEEDFEKFKQMTREEGIPEENTVNVTEAGNRIILFPECILHLACKY
;
A
#
# COMPACT_ATOMS: atom_id res chain seq x y z
N ARG A 1 -9.06 20.37 -1.15
CA ARG A 1 -10.08 19.77 -2.04
C ARG A 1 -9.56 19.50 -3.45
N GLU A 2 -8.69 20.33 -4.04
CA GLU A 2 -8.16 20.12 -5.40
C GLU A 2 -7.17 18.94 -5.56
N PHE A 3 -6.51 18.51 -4.49
CA PHE A 3 -5.46 17.48 -4.57
C PHE A 3 -6.00 16.03 -4.74
N CYS A 4 -7.27 15.78 -4.41
CA CYS A 4 -7.82 14.42 -4.43
C CYS A 4 -8.10 13.94 -5.87
N PHE A 5 -8.55 14.81 -6.78
CA PHE A 5 -8.96 14.41 -8.13
C PHE A 5 -7.82 13.81 -9.00
N HIS A 6 -6.55 14.05 -8.64
CA HIS A 6 -5.38 13.51 -9.34
C HIS A 6 -4.86 12.18 -8.76
N LEU A 7 -5.46 11.66 -7.69
CA LEU A 7 -5.04 10.38 -7.10
C LEU A 7 -5.65 9.18 -7.83
N SER A 8 -6.73 9.36 -8.59
CA SER A 8 -7.27 8.31 -9.45
C SER A 8 -6.33 8.06 -10.63
N GLY A 9 -5.85 6.83 -10.80
CA GLY A 9 -4.92 6.50 -11.88
C GLY A 9 -4.07 5.27 -11.60
N GLU A 10 -3.15 4.99 -12.50
CA GLU A 10 -2.19 3.91 -12.35
C GLU A 10 -1.09 4.26 -11.34
N TRP A 11 -0.90 3.35 -10.39
CA TRP A 11 0.04 3.52 -9.29
C TRP A 11 0.75 2.20 -9.03
N LYS A 12 2.08 2.21 -8.94
CA LYS A 12 2.88 1.02 -8.66
C LYS A 12 3.57 1.16 -7.31
N THR A 13 3.48 0.13 -6.48
CA THR A 13 4.33 0.05 -5.29
C THR A 13 5.78 -0.13 -5.72
N LEU A 14 6.68 0.62 -5.11
CA LEU A 14 8.11 0.59 -5.39
C LEU A 14 8.89 0.04 -4.20
N TYR A 15 8.53 0.48 -3.00
CA TYR A 15 9.11 0.02 -1.75
C TYR A 15 8.04 -0.18 -0.69
N VAL A 16 8.25 -1.16 0.18
CA VAL A 16 7.46 -1.37 1.39
C VAL A 16 8.39 -1.64 2.57
N ALA A 17 8.01 -1.21 3.77
CA ALA A 17 8.70 -1.55 5.00
C ALA A 17 7.68 -1.87 6.10
N SER A 18 8.09 -2.69 7.07
CA SER A 18 7.23 -3.14 8.16
C SER A 18 8.03 -3.33 9.45
N ASN A 19 7.42 -3.03 10.60
CA ASN A 19 7.98 -3.40 11.91
C ASN A 19 7.94 -4.92 12.15
N ASN A 20 7.21 -5.66 11.31
CA ASN A 20 7.19 -7.11 11.26
C ASN A 20 7.62 -7.55 9.85
N PRO A 21 8.91 -7.81 9.60
CA PRO A 21 9.44 -8.03 8.24
C PRO A 21 8.87 -9.27 7.55
N GLU A 22 8.41 -10.28 8.30
CA GLU A 22 7.74 -11.45 7.74
C GLU A 22 6.49 -11.08 6.93
N LYS A 23 5.81 -10.01 7.33
CA LYS A 23 4.57 -9.51 6.70
C LYS A 23 4.78 -8.92 5.31
N THR A 24 5.99 -8.43 5.01
CA THR A 24 6.39 -7.85 3.71
C THR A 24 7.41 -8.72 2.96
N SER A 25 7.73 -9.90 3.49
CA SER A 25 8.59 -10.90 2.83
C SER A 25 7.96 -11.48 1.57
N GLU A 26 8.68 -12.34 0.83
CA GLU A 26 8.30 -12.85 -0.51
C GLU A 26 6.87 -13.40 -0.63
N ASN A 27 6.32 -14.00 0.42
CA ASN A 27 4.94 -14.52 0.48
C ASN A 27 4.12 -13.85 1.60
N GLY A 28 4.61 -12.72 2.11
CA GLY A 28 3.96 -11.98 3.17
C GLY A 28 2.65 -11.35 2.68
N PRO A 29 1.59 -11.33 3.52
CA PRO A 29 0.26 -10.84 3.12
C PRO A 29 0.24 -9.33 2.79
N PHE A 30 1.30 -8.60 3.12
CA PHE A 30 1.43 -7.18 2.84
C PHE A 30 2.56 -6.84 1.87
N LYS A 31 3.13 -7.82 1.16
CA LYS A 31 3.93 -7.56 -0.03
C LYS A 31 2.99 -7.21 -1.19
N VAL A 32 2.48 -5.99 -1.15
CA VAL A 32 1.41 -5.48 -2.02
C VAL A 32 1.98 -4.85 -3.28
N TYR A 33 1.47 -5.27 -4.43
CA TYR A 33 1.76 -4.72 -5.75
C TYR A 33 0.57 -3.90 -6.23
N MET A 34 0.58 -2.59 -5.96
CA MET A 34 -0.45 -1.66 -6.41
C MET A 34 -0.52 -1.63 -7.95
N ARG A 35 -1.73 -1.47 -8.48
CA ARG A 35 -1.99 -1.27 -9.91
C ARG A 35 -2.65 0.06 -10.18
N ASN A 36 -3.71 0.35 -9.46
CA ASN A 36 -4.39 1.63 -9.59
C ASN A 36 -5.16 1.96 -8.31
N ILE A 37 -5.45 3.24 -8.18
CA ILE A 37 -6.29 3.80 -7.15
C ILE A 37 -7.47 4.43 -7.87
N HIS A 38 -8.67 4.22 -7.36
CA HIS A 38 -9.88 4.86 -7.88
C HIS A 38 -10.62 5.51 -6.73
N LEU A 39 -10.70 6.84 -6.76
CA LEU A 39 -11.52 7.61 -5.83
C LEU A 39 -12.92 7.75 -6.40
N ASN A 40 -13.91 7.52 -5.54
CA ASN A 40 -15.32 7.75 -5.80
C ASN A 40 -15.78 8.93 -4.94
N ASP A 41 -15.93 10.08 -5.60
CA ASP A 41 -16.29 11.34 -4.95
C ASP A 41 -17.75 11.37 -4.46
N GLU A 42 -18.63 10.55 -5.04
CA GLU A 42 -20.05 10.51 -4.66
C GLU A 42 -20.29 9.88 -3.29
N ASN A 43 -19.37 9.02 -2.83
CA ASN A 43 -19.50 8.29 -1.58
C ASN A 43 -18.27 8.37 -0.67
N ASP A 44 -17.33 9.29 -0.96
CA ASP A 44 -16.08 9.49 -0.23
C ASP A 44 -15.31 8.17 -0.05
N ARG A 45 -15.28 7.31 -1.09
CA ARG A 45 -14.57 6.03 -1.03
C ARG A 45 -13.34 6.02 -1.91
N ALA A 46 -12.30 5.35 -1.43
CA ALA A 46 -11.15 4.98 -2.25
C ALA A 46 -11.16 3.46 -2.47
N ALA A 47 -10.99 3.04 -3.72
CA ALA A 47 -10.76 1.67 -4.14
C ALA A 47 -9.28 1.49 -4.51
N PHE A 48 -8.61 0.56 -3.84
CA PHE A 48 -7.22 0.18 -4.14
C PHE A 48 -7.23 -1.15 -4.86
N ASN A 49 -6.65 -1.18 -6.06
CA ASN A 49 -6.49 -2.39 -6.84
C ASN A 49 -5.04 -2.83 -6.77
N PHE A 50 -4.81 -4.02 -6.22
CA PHE A 50 -3.48 -4.54 -5.99
C PHE A 50 -3.42 -6.07 -5.99
N PHE A 51 -2.20 -6.60 -6.09
CA PHE A 51 -1.90 -8.02 -5.96
C PHE A 51 -1.06 -8.32 -4.73
N VAL A 52 -1.19 -9.54 -4.21
CA VAL A 52 -0.30 -10.11 -3.20
C VAL A 52 0.09 -11.51 -3.67
N LYS A 53 1.37 -11.86 -3.53
CA LYS A 53 1.84 -13.21 -3.85
C LYS A 53 1.52 -14.15 -2.68
N GLN A 54 0.77 -15.22 -2.95
CA GLN A 54 0.58 -16.33 -2.00
C GLN A 54 1.04 -17.64 -2.65
N THR A 55 1.60 -18.54 -1.84
CA THR A 55 2.06 -19.85 -2.28
C THR A 55 0.88 -20.69 -2.79
N ASN A 56 0.89 -21.01 -4.10
CA ASN A 56 0.06 -21.99 -4.83
C ASN A 56 -1.47 -21.92 -4.76
N ALA A 57 -2.08 -20.92 -4.11
CA ALA A 57 -3.47 -20.52 -4.33
C ALA A 57 -3.67 -19.09 -3.82
N PHE A 58 -4.43 -18.27 -4.55
CA PHE A 58 -4.70 -16.88 -4.18
C PHE A 58 -6.00 -16.80 -3.37
N SER A 59 -5.94 -16.21 -2.18
CA SER A 59 -7.14 -15.88 -1.40
C SER A 59 -7.53 -14.42 -1.63
N VAL A 60 -8.80 -14.21 -1.99
CA VAL A 60 -9.43 -12.89 -2.16
C VAL A 60 -9.75 -12.33 -0.79
N PHE A 61 -9.15 -11.20 -0.42
CA PHE A 61 -9.60 -10.42 0.74
C PHE A 61 -10.66 -9.41 0.27
N GLN A 62 -11.93 -9.79 0.32
CA GLN A 62 -13.04 -8.84 0.22
C GLN A 62 -13.39 -8.33 1.62
N THR A 63 -12.98 -7.12 1.97
CA THR A 63 -13.47 -6.49 3.19
C THR A 63 -14.78 -5.76 2.86
N ARG A 64 -15.92 -6.33 3.26
CA ARG A 64 -17.18 -5.57 3.31
C ARG A 64 -17.10 -4.63 4.51
N SER A 65 -17.19 -3.33 4.23
CA SER A 65 -17.34 -2.25 5.21
C SER A 65 -18.55 -2.50 6.10
N ASN A 66 -18.32 -3.26 7.17
CA ASN A 66 -19.06 -3.34 8.44
C ASN A 66 -18.34 -4.29 9.40
N ASP A 67 -17.41 -5.12 8.91
CA ASP A 67 -16.43 -5.80 9.76
C ASP A 67 -15.06 -5.13 9.65
N VAL A 68 -14.57 -4.78 10.83
CA VAL A 68 -13.30 -4.15 11.10
C VAL A 68 -12.17 -5.09 10.69
N SER A 69 -11.77 -5.08 9.41
CA SER A 69 -10.35 -5.30 9.16
C SER A 69 -9.67 -4.11 9.84
N LYS A 70 -8.95 -4.32 10.95
CA LYS A 70 -8.32 -3.27 11.77
C LYS A 70 -7.15 -2.57 11.03
N ASN A 71 -7.25 -2.45 9.71
CA ASN A 71 -6.34 -1.77 8.82
C ASN A 71 -6.75 -0.30 8.75
N LYS A 72 -5.98 0.57 9.40
CA LYS A 72 -6.06 2.02 9.19
C LYS A 72 -5.02 2.40 8.16
N ILE A 73 -5.42 2.95 7.03
CA ILE A 73 -4.50 3.38 5.97
C ILE A 73 -4.58 4.90 5.84
N LYS A 74 -3.41 5.54 5.73
CA LYS A 74 -3.24 6.95 5.39
C LYS A 74 -2.45 7.03 4.09
N ILE A 75 -2.86 7.95 3.22
CA ILE A 75 -2.18 8.25 1.96
C ILE A 75 -1.74 9.69 2.03
N ILE A 76 -0.45 9.90 1.81
CA ILE A 76 0.21 11.17 2.00
C ILE A 76 0.95 11.47 0.70
N PRO A 77 0.46 12.41 -0.12
CA PRO A 77 1.16 12.83 -1.33
C PRO A 77 2.59 13.30 -1.01
N LEU A 78 3.54 12.93 -1.85
CA LEU A 78 4.92 13.40 -1.80
C LEU A 78 5.23 14.38 -2.92
N SER A 79 4.81 14.02 -4.13
CA SER A 79 4.98 14.79 -5.35
C SER A 79 3.84 14.43 -6.33
N GLU A 80 3.83 15.03 -7.52
CA GLU A 80 2.88 14.68 -8.59
C GLU A 80 2.95 13.19 -8.97
N ASN A 81 4.13 12.57 -8.84
CA ASN A 81 4.39 11.20 -9.30
C ASN A 81 4.60 10.20 -8.15
N ALA A 82 4.46 10.62 -6.89
CA ALA A 82 4.75 9.77 -5.73
C ALA A 82 3.78 9.98 -4.56
N LEU A 83 3.40 8.86 -3.94
CA LEU A 83 2.58 8.77 -2.74
C LEU A 83 3.31 7.98 -1.67
N ARG A 84 3.18 8.42 -0.42
CA ARG A 84 3.46 7.60 0.75
C ARG A 84 2.17 6.97 1.24
N MET A 85 2.27 5.70 1.61
CA MET A 85 1.22 4.99 2.32
C MET A 85 1.74 4.66 3.70
N TYR A 86 0.90 4.86 4.70
CA TYR A 86 1.12 4.36 6.05
C TYR A 86 -0.08 3.51 6.43
N SER A 87 0.15 2.29 6.90
CA SER A 87 -0.92 1.44 7.39
C SER A 87 -0.61 0.82 8.73
N VAL A 88 -1.65 0.67 9.53
CA VAL A 88 -1.61 -0.04 10.80
C VAL A 88 -2.61 -1.16 10.71
N ASN A 89 -2.12 -2.39 10.67
CA ASN A 89 -2.91 -3.62 10.77
C ASN A 89 -2.90 -4.09 12.21
N THR A 90 -4.03 -4.62 12.70
CA THR A 90 -4.07 -5.38 13.95
C THR A 90 -4.73 -6.71 13.66
N ASP A 91 -4.09 -7.81 14.03
CA ASP A 91 -4.62 -9.15 13.81
C ASP A 91 -5.61 -9.58 14.90
N GLU A 92 -6.08 -10.83 14.82
CA GLU A 92 -7.02 -11.43 15.76
C GLU A 92 -6.44 -11.58 17.18
N LEU A 93 -5.11 -11.57 17.30
CA LEU A 93 -4.37 -11.64 18.57
C LEU A 93 -3.98 -10.26 19.09
N ASP A 94 -4.57 -9.19 18.55
CA ASP A 94 -4.26 -7.80 18.86
C ASP A 94 -2.80 -7.38 18.62
N LYS A 95 -2.05 -8.16 17.82
CA LYS A 95 -0.70 -7.77 17.43
C LYS A 95 -0.76 -6.72 16.32
N THR A 96 -0.18 -5.55 16.62
CA THR A 96 -0.12 -4.44 15.67
C THR A 96 1.07 -4.57 14.73
N THR A 97 0.80 -4.54 13.42
CA THR A 97 1.80 -4.38 12.37
C THR A 97 1.68 -2.98 11.78
N LYS A 98 2.78 -2.22 11.80
CA LYS A 98 2.90 -0.95 11.08
C LYS A 98 3.59 -1.18 9.75
N LEU A 99 3.09 -0.55 8.70
CA LEU A 99 3.66 -0.63 7.38
C LEU A 99 3.79 0.77 6.77
N THR A 100 4.87 0.97 6.03
CA THR A 100 5.07 2.12 5.17
C THR A 100 5.26 1.65 3.74
N GLY A 101 4.77 2.43 2.77
CA GLY A 101 4.91 2.14 1.35
C GLY A 101 5.24 3.40 0.55
N LEU A 102 6.10 3.25 -0.45
CA LEU A 102 6.32 4.24 -1.50
C LEU A 102 5.69 3.73 -2.79
N THR A 103 4.77 4.53 -3.32
CA THR A 103 4.01 4.22 -4.53
C THR A 103 4.26 5.34 -5.54
N GLY A 104 4.48 4.99 -6.81
CA GLY A 104 4.74 5.99 -7.85
C GLY A 104 4.06 5.68 -9.18
N ILE A 105 4.08 6.67 -10.08
CA ILE A 105 3.61 6.52 -11.46
C ILE A 105 4.72 5.82 -12.26
N GLY A 106 4.45 4.61 -12.73
CA GLY A 106 5.46 3.77 -13.38
C GLY A 106 6.58 3.36 -12.42
N ASN A 107 7.83 3.34 -12.89
CA ASN A 107 9.02 3.09 -12.06
C ASN A 107 9.77 4.39 -11.73
N ASN A 108 9.15 5.55 -12.00
CA ASN A 108 9.81 6.85 -11.90
C ASN A 108 9.65 7.38 -10.47
N THR A 109 10.66 7.17 -9.64
CA THR A 109 10.78 7.89 -8.35
C THR A 109 12.02 8.75 -8.33
N LYS A 110 11.86 9.95 -7.79
CA LYS A 110 12.98 10.85 -7.50
C LYS A 110 13.68 10.36 -6.24
N GLU A 111 14.99 10.54 -6.17
CA GLU A 111 15.78 10.24 -4.96
C GLU A 111 15.22 10.98 -3.73
N GLU A 112 14.79 12.22 -3.90
CA GLU A 112 14.12 13.02 -2.86
C GLU A 112 12.86 12.34 -2.29
N ASP A 113 12.04 11.72 -3.15
CA ASP A 113 10.81 11.02 -2.71
C ASP A 113 11.17 9.77 -1.91
N PHE A 114 12.24 9.06 -2.28
CA PHE A 114 12.75 7.91 -1.56
C PHE A 114 13.34 8.30 -0.19
N GLU A 115 14.09 9.40 -0.10
CA GLU A 115 14.59 9.91 1.19
C GLU A 115 13.45 10.31 2.14
N LYS A 116 12.41 11.00 1.63
CA LYS A 116 11.22 11.34 2.42
C LYS A 116 10.41 10.12 2.85
N PHE A 117 10.45 9.03 2.07
CA PHE A 117 9.90 7.73 2.47
C PHE A 117 10.71 7.11 3.62
N LYS A 118 12.04 7.02 3.48
CA LYS A 118 12.92 6.49 4.54
C LYS A 118 12.78 7.27 5.84
N GLN A 119 12.70 8.60 5.76
CA GLN A 119 12.47 9.46 6.92
C GLN A 119 11.18 9.09 7.66
N MET A 120 10.05 8.95 6.95
CA MET A 120 8.78 8.53 7.55
C MET A 120 8.89 7.13 8.17
N THR A 121 9.55 6.19 7.49
CA THR A 121 9.75 4.82 7.99
C THR A 121 10.49 4.85 9.34
N ARG A 122 11.55 5.66 9.48
CA ARG A 122 12.26 5.87 10.75
C ARG A 122 11.38 6.51 11.82
N GLU A 123 10.64 7.57 11.46
CA GLU A 123 9.73 8.29 12.39
C GLU A 123 8.63 7.38 12.95
N GLU A 124 8.16 6.41 12.15
CA GLU A 124 7.17 5.42 12.57
C GLU A 124 7.76 4.26 13.41
N GLY A 125 9.08 4.25 13.62
CA GLY A 125 9.80 3.24 14.39
C GLY A 125 10.01 1.94 13.61
N ILE A 126 10.00 1.99 12.28
CA ILE A 126 10.30 0.85 11.42
C ILE A 126 11.79 0.90 11.04
N PRO A 127 12.57 -0.16 11.30
CA PRO A 127 13.96 -0.22 10.87
C PRO A 127 14.09 -0.18 9.35
N GLU A 128 15.07 0.57 8.83
CA GLU A 128 15.25 0.75 7.38
C GLU A 128 15.66 -0.55 6.68
N GLU A 129 16.39 -1.42 7.37
CA GLU A 129 16.78 -2.74 6.89
C GLU A 129 15.58 -3.65 6.55
N ASN A 130 14.39 -3.32 7.07
CA ASN A 130 13.15 -4.03 6.73
C ASN A 130 12.51 -3.50 5.44
N THR A 131 13.14 -2.54 4.76
CA THR A 131 12.68 -2.02 3.47
C THR A 131 12.92 -3.03 2.36
N VAL A 132 11.86 -3.37 1.64
CA VAL A 132 11.86 -4.30 0.52
C VAL A 132 11.55 -3.55 -0.77
N ASN A 133 12.42 -3.71 -1.78
CA ASN A 133 12.14 -3.26 -3.15
C ASN A 133 11.17 -4.24 -3.81
N VAL A 134 10.04 -3.73 -4.30
CA VAL A 134 8.98 -4.52 -4.95
C VAL A 134 8.85 -4.26 -6.45
N THR A 135 9.66 -3.35 -7.00
CA THR A 135 9.60 -2.88 -8.39
C THR A 135 9.85 -3.99 -9.42
N GLU A 136 10.83 -4.88 -9.16
CA GLU A 136 11.19 -5.95 -10.10
C GLU A 136 10.17 -7.08 -10.16
N ALA A 137 9.55 -7.41 -9.02
CA ALA A 137 8.57 -8.48 -8.94
C ALA A 137 7.26 -8.11 -9.63
N GLY A 138 6.86 -6.82 -9.64
CA GLY A 138 5.62 -6.36 -10.27
C GLY A 138 5.52 -6.53 -11.79
N ASN A 139 6.66 -6.65 -12.49
CA ASN A 139 6.73 -6.77 -13.95
C ASN A 139 6.63 -8.23 -14.45
N ARG A 140 6.82 -9.23 -13.58
CA ARG A 140 6.78 -10.66 -13.95
C ARG A 140 5.46 -11.36 -13.56
N ILE A 141 4.47 -10.61 -13.08
CA ILE A 141 3.20 -11.16 -12.57
C ILE A 141 2.21 -11.30 -13.72
N ILE A 142 1.89 -12.55 -14.08
CA ILE A 142 0.77 -12.95 -14.94
C ILE A 142 -0.54 -12.56 -14.24
N LEU A 143 -1.58 -12.17 -15.00
CA LEU A 143 -2.85 -11.65 -14.49
C LEU A 143 -3.49 -12.58 -13.41
N PHE A 144 -3.80 -12.03 -12.25
CA PHE A 144 -4.37 -12.73 -11.08
C PHE A 144 -5.60 -11.96 -10.56
N PRO A 145 -6.47 -12.55 -9.70
CA PRO A 145 -7.72 -11.89 -9.30
C PRO A 145 -7.49 -10.57 -8.56
N GLU A 146 -8.29 -9.56 -8.92
CA GLU A 146 -8.26 -8.21 -8.37
C GLU A 146 -8.76 -8.19 -6.91
N CYS A 147 -8.00 -7.52 -6.02
CA CYS A 147 -8.46 -7.20 -4.67
C CYS A 147 -8.90 -5.74 -4.64
N ILE A 148 -10.17 -5.46 -4.28
CA ILE A 148 -10.72 -4.11 -4.12
C ILE A 148 -10.89 -3.83 -2.63
N LEU A 149 -10.09 -2.90 -2.10
CA LEU A 149 -10.27 -2.39 -0.73
C LEU A 149 -11.06 -1.08 -0.79
N HIS A 150 -12.25 -1.04 -0.18
CA HIS A 150 -13.01 0.20 -0.01
C HIS A 150 -12.67 0.88 1.32
N LEU A 151 -12.03 2.04 1.28
CA LEU A 151 -11.81 2.89 2.45
C LEU A 151 -12.76 4.08 2.43
N ALA A 152 -13.35 4.42 3.57
CA ALA A 152 -14.04 5.69 3.75
C ALA A 152 -13.00 6.79 4.04
N CYS A 153 -12.96 7.82 3.20
CA CYS A 153 -12.17 9.03 3.45
C CYS A 153 -12.82 9.82 4.59
N LYS A 154 -12.11 10.01 5.70
CA LYS A 154 -12.50 10.98 6.74
C LYS A 154 -11.69 12.26 6.53
N TYR A 155 -12.39 13.37 6.31
CA TYR A 155 -11.85 14.73 6.27
C TYR A 155 -11.54 15.25 7.67
#